data_AF-A0A437SMY6-F1
#
_entry.id   AF-A0A437SMY6-F1
#
_cell.length_a   1.000
_cell.length_b   1.000
_cell.length_c   1.000
_cell.angle_alpha   90.00
_cell.angle_beta   90.00
_cell.angle_gamma   90.00
#
_symmetry.space_group_name_H-M   'P 1'
#
loop_
_entity.id
_entity.type
_entity.pdbx_description
1 polymer ?
#
loop_
_entity_poly.entity_id
_entity_poly.type
_entity_poly.pdbx_seq_one_letter_code
_entity_poly.pdbx_strand_id
1 'polypeptide(L)'
;MIIRKIAILIFFSCILFVPSKPFAENLGTTHERLKLFEYSFYNYDKKEITESYYRNAFGKTDVMLKKELHNIINNHKKLSYNALWEALRDTDEDPNNRNNVILFYTGRSQGKNTNGSHVDDWNREHVWAKSHGNFGTSPGPGTDLHHIRATDVSVNSSRGNLDFDNGGTPHLEATECKYDSDSWEPRDNVKGDIARMLFYMAVRYEGDNGEIDLEVNYPPLNVLMDGLKWGLLG
;
A
#
# COMPACT_ATOMS: atom_id res chain seq x y z
N MET A 1 -20.05 0.59 -22.51
CA MET A 1 -19.05 1.15 -23.46
C MET A 1 -18.08 2.15 -22.78
N ILE A 2 -17.92 2.04 -21.46
CA ILE A 2 -17.01 2.80 -20.55
C ILE A 2 -16.17 1.78 -19.75
N ILE A 3 -15.95 0.59 -20.32
CA ILE A 3 -14.91 -0.39 -19.90
C ILE A 3 -13.58 -0.06 -20.61
N ARG A 4 -13.65 0.90 -21.56
CA ARG A 4 -12.56 1.63 -22.19
C ARG A 4 -12.47 2.94 -21.43
N LYS A 5 -11.37 3.34 -20.84
CA LYS A 5 -10.01 3.33 -21.38
C LYS A 5 -9.12 3.27 -20.15
N ILE A 6 -8.01 2.54 -20.21
CA ILE A 6 -7.06 2.40 -19.10
C ILE A 6 -7.61 1.37 -18.09
N ALA A 7 -7.61 0.05 -18.35
CA ALA A 7 -6.38 -0.71 -18.09
C ALA A 7 -5.32 0.25 -17.55
N ILE A 8 -5.38 0.57 -16.25
CA ILE A 8 -4.30 1.18 -15.45
C ILE A 8 -3.02 0.83 -16.20
N LEU A 9 -2.50 1.78 -16.99
CA LEU A 9 -1.74 1.46 -18.20
C LEU A 9 -0.32 1.11 -17.73
N ILE A 10 -0.14 -0.14 -17.27
CA ILE A 10 0.81 -0.49 -16.20
C ILE A 10 0.24 0.07 -14.87
N PHE A 11 0.66 -0.36 -13.69
CA PHE A 11 0.39 0.32 -12.40
C PHE A 11 1.02 1.75 -12.36
N PHE A 12 0.94 2.49 -13.49
CA PHE A 12 1.79 3.49 -14.12
C PHE A 12 3.27 3.32 -13.74
N SER A 13 3.95 2.43 -14.47
CA SER A 13 5.37 2.11 -14.38
C SER A 13 5.91 1.88 -12.97
N CYS A 14 6.16 0.61 -12.65
CA CYS A 14 7.12 0.26 -11.62
C CYS A 14 6.71 0.61 -10.17
N ILE A 15 7.14 -0.26 -9.30
CA ILE A 15 7.49 -0.01 -7.90
C ILE A 15 8.57 1.12 -7.76
N LEU A 16 8.74 1.98 -8.77
CA LEU A 16 9.83 2.94 -8.92
C LEU A 16 9.32 4.22 -9.60
N PHE A 17 8.72 5.14 -8.85
CA PHE A 17 8.99 6.55 -9.11
C PHE A 17 8.81 7.33 -7.81
N VAL A 18 9.91 7.41 -7.06
CA VAL A 18 10.16 8.54 -6.16
C VAL A 18 10.34 9.76 -7.07
N PRO A 19 9.51 10.82 -6.99
CA PRO A 19 9.81 12.04 -7.71
C PRO A 19 10.94 12.75 -6.94
N SER A 20 12.17 12.63 -7.43
CA SER A 20 13.18 13.66 -7.18
C SER A 20 13.35 14.50 -8.44
N LYS A 21 12.80 15.72 -8.36
CA LYS A 21 13.02 16.95 -9.15
C LYS A 21 11.84 17.44 -10.00
N PRO A 22 11.59 18.77 -9.99
CA PRO A 22 10.40 19.36 -10.57
C PRO A 22 10.59 19.53 -12.08
N PHE A 23 9.71 18.92 -12.87
CA PHE A 23 9.51 19.30 -14.26
C PHE A 23 8.16 20.02 -14.36
N ALA A 24 8.14 21.29 -13.96
CA ALA A 24 6.95 22.12 -14.14
C ALA A 24 7.28 23.61 -14.09
N GLU A 25 8.05 24.11 -15.06
CA GLU A 25 7.97 25.53 -15.42
C GLU A 25 7.85 25.64 -16.95
N ASN A 26 6.73 26.20 -17.41
CA ASN A 26 6.38 26.56 -18.80
C ASN A 26 5.81 25.48 -19.74
N LEU A 27 4.67 24.88 -19.41
CA LEU A 27 3.79 24.28 -20.45
C LEU A 27 2.32 24.67 -20.23
N GLY A 28 1.67 25.06 -21.33
CA GLY A 28 0.39 25.77 -21.42
C GLY A 28 -0.85 25.08 -20.85
N THR A 29 -2.00 25.33 -21.50
CA THR A 29 -3.32 25.01 -20.95
C THR A 29 -3.48 23.52 -20.61
N THR A 30 -4.34 23.19 -19.65
CA THR A 30 -4.61 21.81 -19.18
C THR A 30 -4.94 20.82 -20.30
N HIS A 31 -5.56 21.30 -21.38
CA HIS A 31 -5.90 20.47 -22.54
C HIS A 31 -4.67 20.12 -23.42
N GLU A 32 -3.67 21.00 -23.50
CA GLU A 32 -2.40 20.72 -24.19
C GLU A 32 -1.51 19.79 -23.37
N ARG A 33 -1.55 19.90 -22.04
CA ARG A 33 -0.85 18.96 -21.14
C ARG A 33 -1.39 17.54 -21.27
N LEU A 34 -2.72 17.37 -21.33
CA LEU A 34 -3.35 16.06 -21.53
C LEU A 34 -2.98 15.43 -22.88
N LYS A 35 -2.91 16.24 -23.95
CA LYS A 35 -2.50 15.76 -25.28
C LYS A 35 -1.02 15.40 -25.34
N LEU A 36 -0.15 16.18 -24.71
CA LEU A 36 1.28 15.86 -24.62
C LEU A 36 1.53 14.64 -23.72
N PHE A 37 0.75 14.47 -22.66
CA PHE A 37 0.79 13.29 -21.80
C PHE A 37 0.30 12.05 -22.56
N GLU A 38 -0.85 12.09 -23.24
CA GLU A 38 -1.34 11.01 -24.11
C GLU A 38 -0.37 10.70 -25.25
N TYR A 39 0.23 11.71 -25.90
CA TYR A 39 1.16 11.53 -27.02
C TYR A 39 2.52 10.97 -26.56
N SER A 40 3.04 11.41 -25.42
CA SER A 40 4.23 10.85 -24.77
C SER A 40 3.99 9.39 -24.39
N PHE A 41 2.83 9.08 -23.80
CA PHE A 41 2.48 7.72 -23.41
C PHE A 41 2.28 6.78 -24.61
N TYR A 42 1.76 7.28 -25.72
CA TYR A 42 1.52 6.50 -26.94
C TYR A 42 2.79 6.30 -27.79
N ASN A 43 3.78 7.21 -27.72
CA ASN A 43 5.04 7.13 -28.48
C ASN A 43 6.25 6.67 -27.64
N TYR A 44 6.09 6.49 -26.33
CA TYR A 44 7.02 5.71 -25.50
C TYR A 44 6.88 4.19 -25.72
N ASP A 45 6.11 3.80 -26.74
CA ASP A 45 5.89 2.42 -27.12
C ASP A 45 7.20 1.72 -27.54
N LYS A 46 7.32 0.49 -27.04
CA LYS A 46 8.02 -0.66 -27.62
C LYS A 46 9.50 -0.93 -27.39
N LYS A 47 10.33 -0.05 -26.83
CA LYS A 47 11.78 -0.30 -26.86
C LYS A 47 12.55 -0.03 -25.56
N GLU A 48 12.08 -0.56 -24.42
CA GLU A 48 12.92 -1.09 -23.29
C GLU A 48 12.21 -1.25 -21.92
N ILE A 49 10.87 -1.32 -21.80
CA ILE A 49 10.26 -1.74 -20.52
C ILE A 49 9.14 -2.75 -20.74
N THR A 50 9.53 -3.93 -21.22
CA THR A 50 8.88 -5.18 -20.78
C THR A 50 9.95 -5.98 -20.03
N GLU A 51 10.22 -5.55 -18.80
CA GLU A 51 10.86 -6.34 -17.74
C GLU A 51 10.43 -7.80 -17.89
N SER A 52 11.38 -8.72 -18.03
CA SER A 52 11.12 -10.17 -18.11
C SER A 52 10.11 -10.65 -17.04
N TYR A 53 10.11 -9.96 -15.90
CA TYR A 53 9.29 -10.20 -14.73
C TYR A 53 7.76 -10.12 -14.98
N TYR A 54 7.24 -9.06 -15.61
CA TYR A 54 5.79 -8.87 -15.80
C TYR A 54 5.25 -9.37 -17.15
N ARG A 55 6.09 -10.03 -17.93
CA ARG A 55 5.79 -10.42 -19.33
C ARG A 55 4.45 -11.15 -19.46
N ASN A 56 4.17 -12.09 -18.55
CA ASN A 56 2.98 -12.92 -18.63
C ASN A 56 1.70 -12.18 -18.20
N ALA A 57 1.81 -11.08 -17.47
CA ALA A 57 0.67 -10.25 -17.07
C ALA A 57 0.32 -9.20 -18.15
N PHE A 58 1.24 -8.90 -19.06
CA PHE A 58 1.07 -7.84 -20.05
C PHE A 58 -0.15 -8.08 -20.96
N GLY A 59 -1.00 -7.06 -21.09
CA GLY A 59 -2.19 -7.09 -21.92
C GLY A 59 -3.36 -7.93 -21.39
N LYS A 60 -3.23 -8.53 -20.19
CA LYS A 60 -4.33 -9.25 -19.53
C LYS A 60 -5.17 -8.30 -18.68
N THR A 61 -6.41 -8.69 -18.42
CA THR A 61 -7.37 -7.95 -17.58
C THR A 61 -8.05 -8.87 -16.58
N ASP A 62 -8.70 -8.26 -15.59
CA ASP A 62 -9.61 -8.92 -14.65
C ASP A 62 -8.98 -10.17 -14.00
N VAL A 63 -9.71 -11.28 -13.96
CA VAL A 63 -9.26 -12.56 -13.37
C VAL A 63 -7.98 -13.08 -14.02
N MET A 64 -7.79 -12.86 -15.32
CA MET A 64 -6.58 -13.30 -16.02
C MET A 64 -5.36 -12.45 -15.62
N LEU A 65 -5.55 -11.17 -15.34
CA LEU A 65 -4.50 -10.31 -14.80
C LEU A 65 -4.17 -10.71 -13.35
N LYS A 66 -5.19 -10.86 -12.49
CA LYS A 66 -5.02 -11.24 -11.08
C LYS A 66 -4.22 -12.53 -10.95
N LYS A 67 -4.61 -13.57 -11.70
CA LYS A 67 -3.92 -14.87 -11.73
C LYS A 67 -2.44 -14.77 -12.12
N GLU A 68 -2.10 -13.96 -13.11
CA GLU A 68 -0.70 -13.86 -13.55
C GLU A 68 0.14 -13.03 -12.61
N LEU A 69 -0.44 -12.00 -12.00
CA LEU A 69 0.22 -11.28 -10.91
C LEU A 69 0.43 -12.19 -9.71
N HIS A 70 -0.57 -13.01 -9.34
CA HIS A 70 -0.43 -14.04 -8.31
C HIS A 70 0.74 -14.98 -8.61
N ASN A 71 0.80 -15.56 -9.81
CA ASN A 71 1.90 -16.44 -10.23
C ASN A 71 3.29 -15.80 -10.12
N ILE A 72 3.37 -14.48 -10.32
CA ILE A 72 4.63 -13.73 -10.23
C ILE A 72 5.08 -13.56 -8.77
N ILE A 73 4.14 -13.36 -7.84
CA ILE A 73 4.43 -13.00 -6.44
C ILE A 73 4.22 -14.15 -5.44
N ASN A 74 3.67 -15.29 -5.87
CA ASN A 74 3.28 -16.37 -4.96
C ASN A 74 4.45 -17.00 -4.18
N ASN A 75 5.70 -16.82 -4.62
CA ASN A 75 6.89 -17.36 -3.97
C ASN A 75 7.63 -16.32 -3.09
N HIS A 76 6.93 -15.66 -2.16
CA HIS A 76 7.56 -14.73 -1.21
C HIS A 76 8.29 -15.48 -0.08
N LYS A 77 9.33 -14.84 0.47
CA LYS A 77 10.03 -15.36 1.65
C LYS A 77 9.22 -15.08 2.92
N LYS A 78 8.82 -16.14 3.62
CA LYS A 78 8.11 -16.04 4.89
C LYS A 78 9.09 -15.73 6.03
N LEU A 79 8.83 -14.65 6.77
CA LEU A 79 9.58 -14.31 7.98
C LEU A 79 8.92 -14.94 9.21
N SER A 80 9.70 -15.14 10.27
CA SER A 80 9.12 -15.40 11.59
C SER A 80 8.60 -14.10 12.19
N TYR A 81 7.63 -14.19 13.10
CA TYR A 81 7.08 -13.00 13.75
C TYR A 81 8.15 -12.19 14.48
N ASN A 82 9.14 -12.85 15.08
CA ASN A 82 10.25 -12.19 15.74
C ASN A 82 11.19 -11.45 14.77
N ALA A 83 11.41 -11.99 13.57
CA ALA A 83 12.26 -11.38 12.56
C ALA A 83 11.68 -10.06 12.00
N LEU A 84 10.38 -9.81 12.18
CA LEU A 84 9.74 -8.55 11.77
C LEU A 84 10.34 -7.33 12.46
N TRP A 85 10.86 -7.46 13.68
CA TRP A 85 11.47 -6.31 14.37
C TRP A 85 12.66 -5.76 13.61
N GLU A 86 13.62 -6.62 13.26
CA GLU A 86 14.79 -6.19 12.47
C GLU A 86 14.37 -5.74 11.08
N ALA A 87 13.40 -6.41 10.47
CA ALA A 87 12.92 -6.03 9.15
C ALA A 87 12.31 -4.62 9.13
N LEU A 88 11.45 -4.27 10.10
CA LEU A 88 10.84 -2.94 10.18
C LEU A 88 11.84 -1.84 10.50
N ARG A 89 12.90 -2.13 11.25
CA ARG A 89 13.99 -1.16 11.47
C ARG A 89 14.74 -0.79 10.20
N ASP A 90 14.66 -1.63 9.17
CA ASP A 90 15.24 -1.42 7.85
C ASP A 90 14.21 -0.80 6.89
N THR A 91 13.04 -1.41 6.76
CA THR A 91 12.03 -0.96 5.77
C THR A 91 11.38 0.36 6.12
N ASP A 92 11.26 0.67 7.41
CA ASP A 92 10.60 1.89 7.88
C ASP A 92 11.64 2.89 8.41
N GLU A 93 12.94 2.71 8.12
CA GLU A 93 14.02 3.61 8.53
C GLU A 93 13.71 5.06 8.11
N ASP A 94 13.91 6.00 9.03
CA ASP A 94 13.78 7.42 8.71
C ASP A 94 14.92 7.86 7.78
N PRO A 95 14.63 8.30 6.55
CA PRO A 95 15.65 8.70 5.58
C PRO A 95 16.51 9.88 6.06
N ASN A 96 16.01 10.67 7.01
CA ASN A 96 16.71 11.81 7.59
C ASN A 96 17.43 11.46 8.90
N ASN A 97 17.13 10.30 9.51
CA ASN A 97 17.77 9.83 10.73
C ASN A 97 17.76 8.30 10.81
N ARG A 98 18.86 7.69 10.40
CA ARG A 98 19.02 6.22 10.43
C ARG A 98 18.86 5.57 11.80
N ASN A 99 18.92 6.31 12.91
CA ASN A 99 18.68 5.75 14.23
C ASN A 99 17.18 5.59 14.55
N ASN A 100 16.31 6.02 13.64
CA ASN A 100 14.87 6.06 13.82
C ASN A 100 14.13 5.30 12.73
N VAL A 101 12.86 5.00 13.01
CA VAL A 101 11.84 4.59 12.05
C VAL A 101 10.78 5.69 11.92
N ILE A 102 10.11 5.78 10.77
CA ILE A 102 8.91 6.60 10.60
C ILE A 102 7.68 5.78 10.95
N LEU A 103 6.95 6.21 11.98
CA LEU A 103 5.70 5.58 12.36
C LEU A 103 4.61 5.84 11.32
N PHE A 104 3.92 4.78 10.94
CA PHE A 104 3.10 4.75 9.74
C PHE A 104 1.97 5.79 9.77
N TYR A 105 1.15 5.78 10.82
CA TYR A 105 -0.01 6.67 10.94
C TYR A 105 0.31 8.08 11.45
N THR A 106 1.30 8.23 12.34
CA THR A 106 1.63 9.55 12.91
C THR A 106 2.64 10.33 12.06
N GLY A 107 3.41 9.66 11.20
CA GLY A 107 4.57 10.24 10.51
C GLY A 107 5.73 10.60 11.45
N ARG A 108 5.64 10.26 12.75
CA ARG A 108 6.63 10.58 13.76
C ARG A 108 7.91 9.76 13.52
N SER A 109 9.06 10.44 13.54
CA SER A 109 10.36 9.78 13.62
C SER A 109 10.63 9.33 15.06
N GLN A 110 10.84 8.03 15.26
CA GLN A 110 11.00 7.42 16.59
C GLN A 110 12.18 6.46 16.64
N GLY A 111 12.88 6.40 17.77
CA GLY A 111 14.04 5.53 17.96
C GLY A 111 13.76 4.08 17.56
N LYS A 112 14.59 3.51 16.68
CA LYS A 112 14.35 2.16 16.13
C LYS A 112 14.47 1.02 17.14
N ASN A 113 14.97 1.32 18.34
CA ASN A 113 15.06 0.38 19.47
C ASN A 113 14.03 0.65 20.58
N THR A 114 13.10 1.59 20.40
CA THR A 114 11.99 1.83 21.34
C THR A 114 10.73 1.04 20.92
N ASN A 115 10.94 -0.23 20.54
CA ASN A 115 9.87 -1.12 20.12
C ASN A 115 9.40 -1.98 21.29
N GLY A 116 8.10 -2.21 21.41
CA GLY A 116 7.57 -2.91 22.57
C GLY A 116 6.05 -2.97 22.62
N SER A 117 5.52 -2.84 23.84
CA SER A 117 4.09 -3.01 24.16
C SER A 117 3.55 -1.91 25.06
N HIS A 118 4.40 -0.99 25.53
CA HIS A 118 3.99 0.11 26.37
C HIS A 118 3.42 1.27 25.54
N VAL A 119 2.67 2.14 26.20
CA VAL A 119 2.34 3.46 25.62
C VAL A 119 3.66 4.17 25.29
N ASP A 120 3.71 4.84 24.14
CA ASP A 120 4.89 5.48 23.53
C ASP A 120 5.95 4.53 22.94
N ASP A 121 5.82 3.21 23.10
CA ASP A 121 6.56 2.27 22.24
C ASP A 121 5.96 2.26 20.83
N TRP A 122 6.73 1.80 19.86
CA TRP A 122 6.17 1.37 18.59
C TRP A 122 6.03 -0.16 18.52
N ASN A 123 5.01 -0.62 17.80
CA ASN A 123 4.76 -2.03 17.56
C ASN A 123 4.45 -2.32 16.07
N ARG A 124 4.08 -3.57 15.78
CA ARG A 124 3.77 -4.06 14.44
C ARG A 124 2.28 -3.84 14.15
N GLU A 125 1.98 -2.97 13.20
CA GLU A 125 0.66 -2.85 12.59
C GLU A 125 0.48 -3.92 11.53
N HIS A 126 -0.68 -4.58 11.54
CA HIS A 126 -1.15 -5.43 10.44
C HIS A 126 -2.12 -4.60 9.59
N VAL A 127 -1.65 -3.99 8.50
CA VAL A 127 -2.48 -3.11 7.66
C VAL A 127 -3.69 -3.88 7.12
N TRP A 128 -3.51 -5.14 6.71
CA TRP A 128 -4.65 -6.06 6.63
C TRP A 128 -5.01 -6.54 8.04
N ALA A 129 -6.13 -6.07 8.58
CA ALA A 129 -6.57 -6.46 9.91
C ALA A 129 -6.72 -7.99 10.01
N LYS A 130 -6.02 -8.61 10.96
CA LYS A 130 -6.01 -10.07 11.16
C LYS A 130 -7.41 -10.67 11.27
N SER A 131 -8.34 -9.97 11.93
CA SER A 131 -9.74 -10.39 12.07
C SER A 131 -10.48 -10.44 10.73
N HIS A 132 -10.16 -9.55 9.79
CA HIS A 132 -10.78 -9.53 8.45
C HIS A 132 -10.22 -10.62 7.54
N GLY A 133 -8.99 -11.05 7.79
CA GLY A 133 -8.35 -12.14 7.05
C GLY A 133 -8.35 -13.49 7.75
N ASN A 134 -8.95 -13.62 8.95
CA ASN A 134 -8.93 -14.85 9.75
C ASN A 134 -7.53 -15.51 9.88
N PHE A 135 -6.49 -14.71 10.14
CA PHE A 135 -5.12 -15.20 10.32
C PHE A 135 -4.46 -14.68 11.60
N GLY A 136 -3.46 -15.43 12.10
CA GLY A 136 -2.72 -15.11 13.31
C GLY A 136 -1.37 -14.43 13.04
N THR A 137 -0.35 -14.78 13.82
CA THR A 137 1.04 -14.30 13.64
C THR A 137 1.98 -15.40 13.14
N SER A 138 1.42 -16.51 12.65
CA SER A 138 2.19 -17.60 12.03
C SER A 138 2.79 -17.17 10.68
N PRO A 139 3.93 -17.77 10.26
CA PRO A 139 4.55 -17.46 8.98
C PRO A 139 3.61 -17.58 7.78
N GLY A 140 3.60 -16.55 6.91
CA GLY A 140 2.63 -16.38 5.82
C GLY A 140 1.91 -15.03 5.98
N PRO A 141 0.58 -14.95 5.86
CA PRO A 141 -0.12 -13.66 5.88
C PRO A 141 0.08 -12.92 7.21
N GLY A 142 0.29 -13.62 8.32
CA GLY A 142 0.55 -13.02 9.63
C GLY A 142 1.91 -12.35 9.80
N THR A 143 2.86 -12.63 8.90
CA THR A 143 4.24 -12.14 8.96
C THR A 143 4.75 -11.61 7.62
N ASP A 144 3.86 -11.40 6.67
CA ASP A 144 4.21 -10.89 5.35
C ASP A 144 4.54 -9.40 5.43
N LEU A 145 5.83 -9.07 5.29
CA LEU A 145 6.37 -7.72 5.47
C LEU A 145 5.74 -6.69 4.52
N HIS A 146 5.11 -7.13 3.43
CA HIS A 146 4.43 -6.22 2.52
C HIS A 146 3.31 -5.43 3.20
N HIS A 147 2.65 -5.95 4.25
CA HIS A 147 1.57 -5.25 4.96
C HIS A 147 1.83 -4.97 6.44
N ILE A 148 3.05 -5.25 6.94
CA ILE A 148 3.42 -4.93 8.32
C ILE A 148 4.16 -3.60 8.37
N ARG A 149 3.76 -2.69 9.26
CA ARG A 149 4.43 -1.39 9.46
C ARG A 149 4.70 -1.10 10.93
N ALA A 150 5.69 -0.27 11.22
CA ALA A 150 5.93 0.29 12.53
C ALA A 150 4.87 1.37 12.84
N THR A 151 4.22 1.29 13.99
CA THR A 151 3.26 2.31 14.44
C THR A 151 3.36 2.51 15.94
N ASP A 152 2.95 3.69 16.43
CA ASP A 152 2.75 3.89 17.85
C ASP A 152 1.71 2.89 18.41
N VAL A 153 1.99 2.31 19.59
CA VAL A 153 1.13 1.30 20.24
C VAL A 153 -0.28 1.83 20.52
N SER A 154 -0.40 3.07 20.98
CA SER A 154 -1.68 3.71 21.30
C SER A 154 -2.50 3.91 20.03
N VAL A 155 -1.86 4.42 18.97
CA VAL A 155 -2.50 4.64 17.66
C VAL A 155 -2.91 3.31 17.03
N ASN A 156 -2.08 2.27 17.15
CA ASN A 156 -2.43 0.93 16.68
C ASN A 156 -3.66 0.38 17.40
N SER A 157 -3.71 0.57 18.72
CA SER A 157 -4.86 0.15 19.52
C SER A 157 -6.13 0.88 19.11
N SER A 158 -6.06 2.19 18.82
CA SER A 158 -7.20 2.97 18.34
C SER A 158 -7.65 2.56 16.94
N ARG A 159 -6.71 2.26 16.03
CA ARG A 159 -7.04 1.72 14.70
C ARG A 159 -7.75 0.37 14.82
N GLY A 160 -7.27 -0.50 15.71
CA GLY A 160 -7.87 -1.80 16.00
C GLY A 160 -8.10 -2.63 14.73
N ASN A 161 -9.38 -2.87 14.41
CA ASN A 161 -9.81 -3.55 13.19
C ASN A 161 -10.76 -2.69 12.35
N LEU A 162 -10.74 -1.37 12.53
CA LEU A 162 -11.57 -0.45 11.74
C LEU A 162 -11.23 -0.58 10.25
N ASP A 163 -12.24 -0.45 9.42
CA ASP A 163 -12.06 -0.42 7.98
C ASP A 163 -11.42 0.91 7.57
N PHE A 164 -10.66 0.91 6.49
CA PHE A 164 -10.15 2.16 5.95
C PHE A 164 -11.25 2.84 5.12
N ASP A 165 -11.67 4.03 5.54
CA ASP A 165 -12.62 4.93 4.83
C ASP A 165 -12.37 6.36 5.33
N ASN A 166 -13.19 7.31 4.89
CA ASN A 166 -13.33 8.63 5.48
C ASN A 166 -13.79 8.48 6.94
N GLY A 167 -13.08 9.13 7.84
CA GLY A 167 -13.38 9.10 9.26
C GLY A 167 -14.19 10.31 9.66
N GLY A 168 -14.56 10.36 10.93
CA GLY A 168 -15.22 11.52 11.53
C GLY A 168 -14.25 12.44 12.24
N THR A 169 -13.83 12.02 13.43
CA THR A 169 -13.14 12.89 14.39
C THR A 169 -11.63 12.71 14.29
N PRO A 170 -10.83 13.79 14.33
CA PRO A 170 -9.38 13.70 14.40
C PRO A 170 -8.90 12.88 15.60
N HIS A 171 -7.90 12.02 15.38
CA HIS A 171 -7.26 11.29 16.48
C HIS A 171 -6.30 12.21 17.25
N LEU A 172 -6.24 12.08 18.59
CA LEU A 172 -5.47 13.01 19.43
C LEU A 172 -3.95 12.93 19.21
N GLU A 173 -3.43 11.73 18.97
CA GLU A 173 -2.00 11.51 18.72
C GLU A 173 -1.66 11.55 17.22
N ALA A 174 -2.25 10.67 16.41
CA ALA A 174 -2.19 10.74 14.95
C ALA A 174 -3.11 11.85 14.40
N THR A 175 -2.74 13.11 14.61
CA THR A 175 -3.59 14.29 14.33
C THR A 175 -4.02 14.47 12.87
N GLU A 176 -3.31 13.84 11.92
CA GLU A 176 -3.67 13.81 10.51
C GLU A 176 -4.58 12.62 10.13
N CYS A 177 -4.84 11.72 11.08
CA CYS A 177 -5.79 10.64 10.93
C CYS A 177 -7.14 11.02 11.56
N LYS A 178 -8.22 10.46 11.03
CA LYS A 178 -9.57 10.54 11.62
C LYS A 178 -10.14 9.16 11.85
N TYR A 179 -11.14 9.06 12.71
CA TYR A 179 -11.83 7.80 12.96
C TYR A 179 -13.28 8.06 13.41
N ASP A 180 -14.10 7.03 13.28
CA ASP A 180 -15.44 6.96 13.86
C ASP A 180 -15.73 5.54 14.38
N SER A 181 -16.99 5.10 14.35
CA SER A 181 -17.41 3.81 14.91
C SER A 181 -16.85 2.60 14.17
N ASP A 182 -16.59 2.73 12.87
CA ASP A 182 -16.28 1.63 11.96
C ASP A 182 -15.18 1.96 10.96
N SER A 183 -14.73 3.23 10.88
CA SER A 183 -13.70 3.64 9.95
C SER A 183 -12.47 4.29 10.61
N TRP A 184 -11.34 4.09 9.94
CA TRP A 184 -10.07 4.78 10.15
C TRP A 184 -9.64 5.47 8.86
N GLU A 185 -9.61 6.80 8.87
CA GLU A 185 -9.02 7.61 7.81
C GLU A 185 -7.55 7.84 8.13
N PRO A 186 -6.62 7.22 7.39
CA PRO A 186 -5.21 7.48 7.58
C PRO A 186 -4.85 8.84 7.00
N ARG A 187 -3.71 9.40 7.41
CA ARG A 187 -3.12 10.58 6.78
C ARG A 187 -2.87 10.36 5.27
N ASP A 188 -2.98 11.44 4.50
CA ASP A 188 -3.02 11.37 3.02
C ASP A 188 -1.81 10.66 2.40
N ASN A 189 -0.61 10.90 2.95
CA ASN A 189 0.63 10.41 2.38
C ASN A 189 0.79 8.87 2.48
N VAL A 190 -0.03 8.16 3.29
CA VAL A 190 0.02 6.69 3.40
C VAL A 190 -1.20 6.00 2.79
N LYS A 191 -2.22 6.73 2.32
CA LYS A 191 -3.41 6.15 1.67
C LYS A 191 -3.03 5.30 0.46
N GLY A 192 -2.10 5.77 -0.37
CA GLY A 192 -1.59 5.02 -1.52
C GLY A 192 -0.81 3.75 -1.14
N ASP A 193 -0.04 3.81 -0.05
CA ASP A 193 0.67 2.64 0.48
C ASP A 193 -0.33 1.59 0.98
N ILE A 194 -1.34 1.99 1.76
CA ILE A 194 -2.40 1.10 2.24
C ILE A 194 -3.09 0.40 1.08
N ALA A 195 -3.49 1.14 0.05
CA ALA A 195 -4.13 0.56 -1.14
C ALA A 195 -3.25 -0.51 -1.82
N ARG A 196 -1.95 -0.24 -1.97
CA ARG A 196 -0.98 -1.20 -2.52
C ARG A 196 -0.81 -2.43 -1.64
N MET A 197 -0.77 -2.27 -0.32
CA MET A 197 -0.63 -3.36 0.63
C MET A 197 -1.85 -4.28 0.61
N LEU A 198 -3.06 -3.72 0.64
CA LEU A 198 -4.30 -4.49 0.54
C LEU A 198 -4.41 -5.22 -0.80
N PHE A 199 -4.08 -4.55 -1.90
CA PHE A 199 -4.05 -5.17 -3.23
C PHE A 199 -3.04 -6.31 -3.30
N TYR A 200 -1.81 -6.10 -2.80
CA TYR A 200 -0.80 -7.16 -2.73
C TYR A 200 -1.32 -8.36 -1.95
N MET A 201 -1.91 -8.15 -0.77
CA MET A 201 -2.40 -9.26 0.06
C MET A 201 -3.49 -10.06 -0.65
N ALA A 202 -4.44 -9.38 -1.31
CA ALA A 202 -5.52 -10.05 -2.03
C ALA A 202 -5.08 -10.78 -3.31
N VAL A 203 -4.02 -10.31 -3.97
CA VAL A 203 -3.43 -10.98 -5.13
C VAL A 203 -2.49 -12.10 -4.71
N ARG A 204 -1.74 -11.90 -3.62
CA ARG A 204 -0.78 -12.87 -3.15
C ARG A 204 -1.49 -14.09 -2.59
N TYR A 205 -2.51 -13.92 -1.77
CA TYR A 205 -3.17 -15.02 -1.05
C TYR A 205 -4.51 -15.38 -1.72
N GLU A 206 -4.48 -16.20 -2.79
CA GLU A 206 -5.69 -16.67 -3.52
C GLU A 206 -6.16 -18.07 -3.10
N GLY A 207 -5.59 -18.65 -2.02
CA GLY A 207 -5.98 -19.96 -1.50
C GLY A 207 -5.63 -21.19 -2.35
N ASP A 208 -5.00 -21.01 -3.51
CA ASP A 208 -4.71 -22.08 -4.48
C ASP A 208 -3.69 -23.13 -3.99
N ASN A 209 -2.85 -22.76 -3.02
CA ASN A 209 -1.82 -23.60 -2.42
C ASN A 209 -2.16 -24.07 -0.98
N GLY A 210 -3.44 -24.08 -0.61
CA GLY A 210 -3.90 -24.45 0.74
C GLY A 210 -3.60 -23.40 1.81
N GLU A 211 -3.14 -22.22 1.37
CA GLU A 211 -3.13 -21.01 2.18
C GLU A 211 -4.53 -20.38 2.23
N ILE A 212 -4.66 -19.29 2.97
CA ILE A 212 -5.93 -18.56 3.04
C ILE A 212 -6.21 -17.83 1.73
N ASP A 213 -7.49 -17.68 1.41
CA ASP A 213 -7.99 -16.83 0.34
C ASP A 213 -8.38 -15.48 0.94
N LEU A 214 -7.60 -14.43 0.64
CA LEU A 214 -7.85 -13.07 1.10
C LEU A 214 -8.50 -12.29 -0.02
N GLU A 215 -9.71 -11.81 0.25
CA GLU A 215 -10.45 -10.96 -0.68
C GLU A 215 -10.78 -9.62 -0.02
N VAL A 216 -10.66 -8.55 -0.81
CA VAL A 216 -11.06 -7.22 -0.38
C VAL A 216 -12.59 -7.19 -0.44
N ASN A 217 -13.24 -7.55 0.66
CA ASN A 217 -14.69 -7.43 0.77
C ASN A 217 -15.10 -5.96 0.82
N TYR A 218 -16.37 -5.65 0.59
CA TYR A 218 -16.90 -4.31 0.90
C TYR A 218 -16.96 -4.14 2.42
N PRO A 219 -16.54 -3.01 3.02
CA PRO A 219 -16.29 -1.69 2.42
C PRO A 219 -14.86 -1.31 1.93
N PRO A 220 -13.75 -2.07 2.11
CA PRO A 220 -12.44 -1.61 1.62
C PRO A 220 -12.27 -1.46 0.09
N LEU A 221 -13.31 -1.74 -0.71
CA LEU A 221 -13.40 -1.27 -2.09
C LEU A 221 -13.42 0.27 -2.18
N ASN A 222 -13.90 0.96 -1.14
CA ASN A 222 -13.86 2.42 -1.02
C ASN A 222 -12.42 2.93 -0.95
N VAL A 223 -11.44 2.22 -0.39
CA VAL A 223 -10.04 2.71 -0.44
C VAL A 223 -9.46 2.65 -1.85
N LEU A 224 -9.77 1.60 -2.60
CA LEU A 224 -9.31 1.42 -3.98
C LEU A 224 -10.06 2.36 -4.95
N MET A 225 -11.36 2.56 -4.75
CA MET A 225 -12.22 3.43 -5.57
C MET A 225 -12.21 4.89 -5.13
N ASP A 226 -12.01 5.17 -3.85
CA ASP A 226 -11.77 6.51 -3.33
C ASP A 226 -10.31 6.90 -3.47
N GLY A 227 -9.34 5.98 -3.56
CA GLY A 227 -7.98 6.31 -4.02
C GLY A 227 -7.98 7.06 -5.37
N LEU A 228 -8.98 6.76 -6.23
CA LEU A 228 -9.32 7.53 -7.43
C LEU A 228 -10.04 8.86 -7.15
N LYS A 229 -10.83 8.98 -6.06
CA LYS A 229 -11.47 10.24 -5.61
C LYS A 229 -10.53 11.19 -4.84
N TRP A 230 -9.53 10.67 -4.13
CA TRP A 230 -8.53 11.41 -3.36
C TRP A 230 -7.45 12.03 -4.25
N GLY A 231 -7.45 11.77 -5.57
CA GLY A 231 -6.47 12.33 -6.49
C GLY A 231 -5.04 11.81 -6.28
N LEU A 232 -4.86 10.74 -5.49
CA LEU A 232 -3.56 10.19 -5.09
C LEU A 232 -3.01 9.14 -6.09
N LEU A 233 -3.72 8.92 -7.19
CA LEU A 233 -3.30 8.10 -8.33
C LEU A 233 -3.19 8.92 -9.64
N GLY A 234 -3.19 10.26 -9.54
CA GLY A 234 -3.09 11.21 -10.64
C GLY A 234 -1.81 12.03 -10.62
#